data_AF-A0A1D2AEY8-F1
#
_entry.id   AF-A0A1D2AEY8-F1
#
_cell.length_a   1.000
_cell.length_b   1.000
_cell.length_c   1.000
_cell.angle_alpha   90.00
_cell.angle_beta   90.00
_cell.angle_gamma   90.00
#
_symmetry.space_group_name_H-M   'P 1'
#
loop_
_entity.id
_entity.type
_entity.pdbx_description
1 polymer ?
#
loop_
_entity_poly.entity_id
_entity_poly.type
_entity_poly.pdbx_seq_one_letter_code
_entity_poly.pdbx_strand_id
1 'polypeptide(L)'
;MSTARPPAVAGNPQPGSEVRWSRAFRPHAMKERSSSRGRVLSRNTLLRPSDASAESGAHRGRVLDSPLLWQGSETEALALGSDPQSLAPPWRLLLLSDGSVTRHLSLLTQSEVNVDCVGMDLHSDADPLPEEAEVMGGGLLLRQVFLRTRRRQALVYARSWWRADSVDGYLTDKAQPIWTSLSERKTELYREILTVECGHNEELEREFGRPGPFWGRYYIFWHAGQPLTVIQEVFSPGMDEWLGPSSPPVH
;
A
#
# COMPACT_ATOMS: atom_id res chain seq x y z
N MET A 1 -55.63 -39.88 -49.36
CA MET A 1 -55.18 -38.73 -50.18
C MET A 1 -53.99 -38.09 -49.48
N SER A 2 -52.84 -38.03 -50.17
CA SER A 2 -51.54 -37.43 -49.84
C SER A 2 -51.24 -36.97 -48.41
N THR A 3 -50.34 -37.69 -47.74
CA THR A 3 -49.52 -37.19 -46.62
C THR A 3 -48.10 -36.92 -47.14
N ALA A 4 -47.68 -35.65 -47.07
CA ALA A 4 -46.35 -35.21 -47.50
C ALA A 4 -45.30 -35.45 -46.41
N ARG A 5 -44.12 -35.94 -46.82
CA ARG A 5 -42.92 -36.14 -45.99
C ARG A 5 -42.35 -34.80 -45.47
N PRO A 6 -41.77 -34.75 -44.27
CA PRO A 6 -40.93 -33.64 -43.84
C PRO A 6 -39.51 -33.74 -44.45
N PRO A 7 -38.83 -32.63 -44.77
CA PRO A 7 -37.43 -32.64 -45.17
C PRO A 7 -36.48 -32.66 -43.96
N ALA A 8 -35.25 -33.09 -44.26
CA ALA A 8 -34.23 -33.58 -43.34
C ALA A 8 -33.55 -32.51 -42.46
N VAL A 9 -33.07 -33.01 -41.32
CA VAL A 9 -32.21 -32.37 -40.33
C VAL A 9 -30.85 -31.99 -40.98
N ALA A 10 -30.50 -30.72 -40.95
CA ALA A 10 -29.19 -30.23 -41.38
C ALA A 10 -28.16 -30.40 -40.27
N GLY A 11 -27.02 -31.00 -40.64
CA GLY A 11 -25.91 -31.33 -39.74
C GLY A 11 -25.10 -30.14 -39.23
N ASN A 12 -24.39 -30.42 -38.14
CA ASN A 12 -23.53 -29.51 -37.39
C ASN A 12 -22.31 -29.04 -38.22
N PRO A 13 -21.97 -27.75 -38.30
CA PRO A 13 -20.78 -27.29 -38.99
C PRO A 13 -19.51 -27.41 -38.13
N GLN A 14 -18.43 -27.89 -38.75
CA GLN A 14 -17.09 -28.02 -38.16
C GLN A 14 -16.37 -26.67 -37.98
N PRO A 15 -15.40 -26.56 -37.04
CA PRO A 15 -14.66 -25.34 -36.77
C PRO A 15 -13.48 -25.18 -37.73
N GLY A 16 -13.40 -24.04 -38.40
CA GLY A 16 -12.25 -23.69 -39.23
C GLY A 16 -12.46 -22.42 -40.06
N SER A 17 -12.18 -21.25 -39.47
CA SER A 17 -11.78 -20.06 -40.21
C SER A 17 -11.11 -19.03 -39.29
N GLU A 18 -9.78 -18.95 -39.41
CA GLU A 18 -8.97 -17.87 -38.84
C GLU A 18 -9.20 -16.56 -39.60
N VAL A 19 -9.51 -15.49 -38.86
CA VAL A 19 -9.59 -14.13 -39.41
C VAL A 19 -8.22 -13.45 -39.25
N ARG A 20 -7.58 -13.20 -40.39
CA ARG A 20 -6.24 -12.64 -40.54
C ARG A 20 -6.30 -11.11 -40.57
N TRP A 21 -5.82 -10.45 -39.51
CA TRP A 21 -5.55 -9.00 -39.52
C TRP A 21 -4.08 -8.73 -39.80
N SER A 22 -3.78 -8.24 -40.99
CA SER A 22 -2.46 -7.78 -41.42
C SER A 22 -2.35 -6.27 -41.28
N ARG A 23 -1.52 -5.79 -40.33
CA ARG A 23 -0.88 -4.47 -40.41
C ARG A 23 0.55 -4.54 -39.89
N ALA A 24 1.46 -4.15 -40.78
CA ALA A 24 2.90 -4.09 -40.56
C ALA A 24 3.28 -2.95 -39.60
N PHE A 25 4.14 -3.25 -38.63
CA PHE A 25 4.94 -2.25 -37.94
C PHE A 25 6.40 -2.72 -37.97
N ARG A 26 7.26 -1.91 -38.62
CA ARG A 26 8.69 -2.19 -38.79
C ARG A 26 9.45 -1.73 -37.54
N PRO A 27 10.35 -2.54 -36.95
CA PRO A 27 11.26 -2.04 -35.92
C PRO A 27 12.44 -1.29 -36.58
N HIS A 28 12.72 -0.08 -36.09
CA HIS A 28 13.94 0.66 -36.40
C HIS A 28 15.09 0.15 -35.52
N ALA A 29 16.13 -0.37 -36.15
CA ALA A 29 17.40 -0.69 -35.52
C ALA A 29 18.28 0.56 -35.46
N MET A 30 18.86 0.89 -34.30
CA MET A 30 19.90 1.92 -34.21
C MET A 30 20.99 1.53 -33.22
N LYS A 31 22.07 1.03 -33.82
CA LYS A 31 23.52 1.09 -33.50
C LYS A 31 23.97 1.21 -32.04
N GLU A 32 24.65 0.14 -31.63
CA GLU A 32 25.73 0.13 -30.64
C GLU A 32 26.75 1.25 -30.90
N ARG A 33 27.13 1.96 -29.82
CA ARG A 33 28.39 2.69 -29.73
C ARG A 33 29.09 2.29 -28.43
N SER A 34 30.33 1.86 -28.60
CA SER A 34 31.25 1.46 -27.56
C SER A 34 31.89 2.65 -26.83
N SER A 35 32.10 2.44 -25.53
CA SER A 35 33.24 2.88 -24.70
C SER A 35 33.57 4.37 -24.59
N SER A 36 33.40 4.92 -23.38
CA SER A 36 34.50 5.63 -22.72
C SER A 36 34.41 5.47 -21.20
N ARG A 37 35.53 5.02 -20.60
CA ARG A 37 35.73 4.81 -19.17
C ARG A 37 35.83 6.16 -18.46
N GLY A 38 34.86 6.47 -17.60
CA GLY A 38 34.91 7.57 -16.63
C GLY A 38 35.08 7.03 -15.22
N ARG A 39 36.24 7.30 -14.62
CA ARG A 39 36.67 6.87 -13.28
C ARG A 39 35.85 7.62 -12.21
N VAL A 40 34.89 6.98 -11.55
CA VAL A 40 34.18 7.57 -10.40
C VAL A 40 35.02 7.32 -9.15
N LEU A 41 35.68 8.37 -8.68
CA LEU A 41 36.38 8.40 -7.40
C LEU A 41 35.34 8.44 -6.28
N SER A 42 35.22 7.35 -5.54
CA SER A 42 34.51 7.27 -4.26
C SER A 42 35.18 8.21 -3.25
N ARG A 43 34.56 9.34 -2.94
CA ARG A 43 34.88 10.14 -1.75
C ARG A 43 33.81 9.90 -0.71
N ASN A 44 34.06 8.91 0.12
CA ASN A 44 33.34 8.65 1.36
C ASN A 44 33.66 9.80 2.32
N THR A 45 32.77 10.78 2.44
CA THR A 45 32.89 11.85 3.44
C THR A 45 31.80 11.62 4.47
N LEU A 46 32.22 11.09 5.61
CA LEU A 46 31.41 10.92 6.81
C LEU A 46 30.86 12.28 7.24
N LEU A 47 29.57 12.50 7.02
CA LEU A 47 28.84 13.57 7.68
C LEU A 47 28.67 13.17 9.15
N ARG A 48 29.36 13.88 10.04
CA ARG A 48 29.09 13.87 11.49
C ARG A 48 27.66 14.37 11.71
N PRO A 49 26.83 13.70 12.52
CA PRO A 49 25.61 14.32 13.02
C PRO A 49 26.00 15.45 13.97
N SER A 50 25.51 16.66 13.68
CA SER A 50 25.47 17.76 14.63
C SER A 50 24.34 17.52 15.63
N ASP A 51 24.67 17.64 16.91
CA ASP A 51 23.76 17.54 18.05
C ASP A 51 22.56 18.50 17.93
N ALA A 52 21.37 17.92 17.74
CA ALA A 52 20.06 18.51 18.08
C ALA A 52 19.00 17.39 18.03
N SER A 53 19.00 16.54 19.05
CA SER A 53 18.01 15.46 19.24
C SER A 53 16.66 16.06 19.62
N ALA A 54 15.82 16.31 18.62
CA ALA A 54 14.38 16.20 18.78
C ALA A 54 14.04 14.74 18.50
N GLU A 55 13.77 13.94 19.54
CA GLU A 55 13.15 12.63 19.36
C GLU A 55 11.72 12.87 18.85
N SER A 56 11.51 12.75 17.54
CA SER A 56 10.24 13.07 16.88
C SER A 56 9.93 11.99 15.84
N GLY A 57 8.75 11.35 15.93
CA GLY A 57 8.17 10.54 14.85
C GLY A 57 8.24 9.02 14.97
N ALA A 58 8.82 8.44 16.02
CA ALA A 58 8.97 6.98 16.15
C ALA A 58 7.93 6.37 17.10
N HIS A 59 6.85 5.82 16.55
CA HIS A 59 5.83 5.08 17.30
C HIS A 59 6.25 3.62 17.49
N ARG A 60 6.58 3.24 18.73
CA ARG A 60 7.04 1.89 19.09
C ARG A 60 5.93 0.92 19.53
N GLY A 61 4.72 1.40 19.84
CA GLY A 61 3.57 0.60 20.29
C GLY A 61 2.35 0.69 19.36
N ARG A 62 1.12 0.74 19.87
CA ARG A 62 -0.04 1.10 19.02
C ARG A 62 0.07 2.58 18.62
N VAL A 63 -0.29 2.92 17.38
CA VAL A 63 -0.25 4.33 16.91
C VAL A 63 -1.45 5.09 17.45
N LEU A 64 -2.65 4.55 17.25
CA LEU A 64 -3.86 5.22 17.71
C LEU A 64 -4.07 5.00 19.22
N ASP A 65 -4.45 6.06 19.90
CA ASP A 65 -4.62 6.10 21.35
C ASP A 65 -5.80 5.23 21.80
N SER A 66 -5.65 4.61 22.96
CA SER A 66 -6.72 3.85 23.60
C SER A 66 -7.58 4.75 24.50
N PRO A 67 -8.91 4.53 24.56
CA PRO A 67 -9.66 3.56 23.77
C PRO A 67 -9.84 4.03 22.31
N LEU A 68 -9.80 3.08 21.38
CA LEU A 68 -10.18 3.33 19.99
C LEU A 68 -11.67 3.68 19.91
N LEU A 69 -12.02 4.55 18.97
CA LEU A 69 -13.42 4.86 18.66
C LEU A 69 -14.09 3.67 17.99
N TRP A 70 -13.34 2.96 17.14
CA TRP A 70 -13.81 1.78 16.43
C TRP A 70 -12.64 0.86 16.07
N GLN A 71 -12.85 -0.45 16.11
CA GLN A 71 -11.92 -1.45 15.59
C GLN A 71 -12.72 -2.68 15.15
N GLY A 72 -12.33 -3.29 14.04
CA GLY A 72 -12.95 -4.53 13.56
C GLY A 72 -12.25 -5.11 12.34
N SER A 73 -12.56 -6.37 12.05
CA SER A 73 -12.15 -7.08 10.84
C SER A 73 -12.75 -6.46 9.57
N GLU A 74 -12.25 -6.88 8.40
CA GLU A 74 -12.86 -6.52 7.11
C GLU A 74 -14.36 -6.87 7.04
N THR A 75 -14.75 -8.03 7.58
CA THR A 75 -16.15 -8.47 7.58
C THR A 75 -17.03 -7.55 8.43
N GLU A 76 -16.54 -7.13 9.60
CA GLU A 76 -17.25 -6.19 10.49
C GLU A 76 -17.32 -4.78 9.89
N ALA A 77 -16.26 -4.33 9.21
CA ALA A 77 -16.26 -3.06 8.48
C ALA A 77 -17.30 -3.06 7.34
N LEU A 78 -17.50 -4.21 6.68
CA LEU A 78 -18.49 -4.38 5.61
C LEU A 78 -19.93 -4.57 6.11
N ALA A 79 -20.11 -4.94 7.38
CA ALA A 79 -21.42 -5.21 7.97
C ALA A 79 -22.36 -4.00 7.88
N LEU A 80 -23.64 -4.24 7.61
CA LEU A 80 -24.63 -3.17 7.55
C LEU A 80 -24.78 -2.50 8.93
N GLY A 81 -24.73 -1.17 8.96
CA GLY A 81 -24.85 -0.38 10.18
C GLY A 81 -23.58 -0.25 11.01
N SER A 82 -22.43 -0.74 10.54
CA SER A 82 -21.15 -0.46 11.18
C SER A 82 -20.70 0.98 10.94
N ASP A 83 -19.88 1.55 11.84
CA ASP A 83 -19.39 2.92 11.69
C ASP A 83 -18.68 3.18 10.35
N PRO A 84 -17.85 2.26 9.80
CA PRO A 84 -17.30 2.42 8.46
C PRO A 84 -18.34 2.57 7.34
N GLN A 85 -19.59 2.13 7.52
CA GLN A 85 -20.66 2.36 6.54
C GLN A 85 -21.12 3.83 6.48
N SER A 86 -20.86 4.61 7.53
CA SER A 86 -21.14 6.05 7.55
C SER A 86 -20.12 6.86 6.74
N LEU A 87 -18.96 6.28 6.43
CA LEU A 87 -17.94 6.91 5.59
C LEU A 87 -18.43 7.04 4.15
N ALA A 88 -17.96 8.11 3.49
CA ALA A 88 -18.18 8.27 2.07
C ALA A 88 -17.69 7.01 1.30
N PRO A 89 -18.38 6.56 0.23
CA PRO A 89 -17.99 5.36 -0.50
C PRO A 89 -16.51 5.29 -0.93
N PRO A 90 -15.86 6.40 -1.36
CA PRO A 90 -14.42 6.38 -1.67
C PRO A 90 -13.53 6.05 -0.47
N TRP A 91 -13.89 6.48 0.74
CA TRP A 91 -13.18 6.12 1.97
C TRP A 91 -13.24 4.62 2.23
N ARG A 92 -14.42 4.02 2.08
CA ARG A 92 -14.62 2.57 2.24
C ARG A 92 -13.81 1.78 1.23
N LEU A 93 -13.81 2.21 -0.03
CA LEU A 93 -12.98 1.63 -1.07
C LEU A 93 -11.50 1.73 -0.72
N LEU A 94 -11.03 2.89 -0.25
CA LEU A 94 -9.62 3.05 0.13
C LEU A 94 -9.23 2.15 1.29
N LEU A 95 -10.02 2.11 2.36
CA LEU A 95 -9.74 1.33 3.57
C LEU A 95 -9.73 -0.18 3.30
N LEU A 96 -10.62 -0.67 2.43
CA LEU A 96 -10.77 -2.10 2.16
C LEU A 96 -10.08 -2.55 0.88
N SER A 97 -9.39 -1.65 0.17
CA SER A 97 -8.73 -2.03 -1.08
C SER A 97 -7.43 -2.80 -0.85
N ASP A 98 -7.23 -3.84 -1.65
CA ASP A 98 -5.98 -4.57 -1.84
C ASP A 98 -5.00 -3.86 -2.81
N GLY A 99 -5.29 -2.64 -3.26
CA GLY A 99 -4.43 -1.88 -4.15
C GLY A 99 -3.27 -1.17 -3.43
N SER A 100 -2.25 -0.78 -4.19
CA SER A 100 -1.16 0.05 -3.67
C SER A 100 -1.68 1.43 -3.26
N VAL A 101 -1.57 1.77 -1.97
CA VAL A 101 -1.94 3.10 -1.46
C VAL A 101 -1.17 4.20 -2.16
N THR A 102 0.13 4.05 -2.39
CA THR A 102 0.92 5.05 -3.12
C THR A 102 0.34 5.33 -4.51
N ARG A 103 -0.14 4.28 -5.21
CA ARG A 103 -0.80 4.43 -6.51
C ARG A 103 -2.15 5.13 -6.38
N HIS A 104 -2.98 4.76 -5.40
CA HIS A 104 -4.26 5.44 -5.14
C HIS A 104 -4.06 6.92 -4.83
N LEU A 105 -3.12 7.25 -3.93
CA LEU A 105 -2.79 8.63 -3.59
C LEU A 105 -2.32 9.42 -4.81
N SER A 106 -1.51 8.81 -5.70
CA SER A 106 -1.06 9.47 -6.92
C SER A 106 -2.21 9.76 -7.89
N LEU A 107 -3.19 8.85 -7.97
CA LEU A 107 -4.40 9.03 -8.80
C LEU A 107 -5.33 10.09 -8.21
N LEU A 108 -5.57 10.05 -6.90
CA LEU A 108 -6.45 11.00 -6.20
C LEU A 108 -5.90 12.42 -6.25
N THR A 109 -4.62 12.59 -5.97
CA THR A 109 -3.96 13.91 -5.89
C THR A 109 -3.44 14.41 -7.23
N GLN A 110 -3.45 13.57 -8.27
CA GLN A 110 -2.80 13.81 -9.56
C GLN A 110 -1.35 14.30 -9.42
N SER A 111 -0.68 13.85 -8.37
CA SER A 111 0.65 14.31 -7.96
C SER A 111 1.55 13.13 -7.59
N GLU A 112 2.85 13.32 -7.75
CA GLU A 112 3.84 12.37 -7.27
C GLU A 112 3.79 12.29 -5.73
N VAL A 113 3.79 11.06 -5.22
CA VAL A 113 3.79 10.74 -3.80
C VAL A 113 5.18 10.27 -3.40
N ASN A 114 5.82 11.01 -2.52
CA ASN A 114 7.13 10.70 -1.97
C ASN A 114 7.00 9.93 -0.65
N VAL A 115 7.95 9.06 -0.40
CA VAL A 115 8.07 8.33 0.86
C VAL A 115 9.14 9.03 1.70
N ASP A 116 8.74 9.51 2.86
CA ASP A 116 9.60 10.17 3.84
C ASP A 116 9.83 9.18 4.98
N CYS A 117 11.02 8.56 5.01
CA CYS A 117 11.36 7.54 6.00
C CYS A 117 11.80 8.20 7.30
N VAL A 118 11.02 8.02 8.37
CA VAL A 118 11.27 8.64 9.68
C VAL A 118 11.92 7.69 10.68
N GLY A 119 11.87 6.38 10.43
CA GLY A 119 12.54 5.39 11.28
C GLY A 119 12.66 4.03 10.60
N MET A 120 13.76 3.34 10.86
CA MET A 120 13.96 1.97 10.38
C MET A 120 14.93 1.24 11.31
N ASP A 121 14.37 0.50 12.25
CA ASP A 121 15.11 -0.10 13.36
C ASP A 121 14.70 -1.55 13.57
N LEU A 122 15.58 -2.35 14.18
CA LEU A 122 15.17 -3.66 14.68
C LEU A 122 14.12 -3.46 15.77
N HIS A 123 12.99 -4.15 15.62
CA HIS A 123 11.96 -4.19 16.65
C HIS A 123 12.55 -4.82 17.91
N SER A 124 12.45 -4.11 19.03
CA SER A 124 12.91 -4.64 20.31
C SER A 124 11.86 -5.59 20.88
N ASP A 125 12.30 -6.72 21.45
CA ASP A 125 11.41 -7.62 22.21
C ASP A 125 10.74 -6.92 23.42
N ALA A 126 11.27 -5.77 23.85
CA ALA A 126 10.70 -4.96 24.92
C ALA A 126 9.56 -4.03 24.44
N ASP A 127 9.48 -3.75 23.14
CA ASP A 127 8.46 -2.87 22.56
C ASP A 127 7.20 -3.70 22.22
N PRO A 128 6.00 -3.23 22.58
CA PRO A 128 4.77 -3.98 22.32
C PRO A 128 4.53 -4.10 20.81
N LEU A 129 4.38 -5.34 20.35
CA LEU A 129 4.03 -5.65 18.97
C LEU A 129 2.50 -5.67 18.83
N PRO A 130 1.92 -5.09 17.77
CA PRO A 130 0.50 -5.29 17.49
C PRO A 130 0.19 -6.77 17.28
N GLU A 131 -0.98 -7.21 17.73
CA GLU A 131 -1.45 -8.60 17.58
C GLU A 131 -1.37 -9.05 16.11
N GLU A 132 -1.72 -8.15 15.19
CA GLU A 132 -1.67 -8.38 13.74
C GLU A 132 -0.25 -8.71 13.24
N ALA A 133 0.80 -8.23 13.92
CA ALA A 133 2.20 -8.47 13.57
C ALA A 133 2.83 -9.66 14.30
N GLU A 134 2.19 -10.22 15.34
CA GLU A 134 2.71 -11.39 16.07
C GLU A 134 2.86 -12.62 15.17
N VAL A 135 2.00 -12.75 14.16
CA VAL A 135 2.03 -13.82 13.15
C VAL A 135 3.35 -13.87 12.36
N MET A 136 4.11 -12.77 12.30
CA MET A 136 5.36 -12.70 11.55
C MET A 136 6.46 -13.57 12.18
N GLY A 137 6.50 -13.63 13.52
CA GLY A 137 7.50 -14.30 14.33
C GLY A 137 8.95 -13.80 14.17
N GLY A 138 9.80 -14.08 15.16
CA GLY A 138 11.25 -13.86 15.09
C GLY A 138 11.67 -12.38 15.15
N GLY A 139 12.92 -12.11 14.75
CA GLY A 139 13.46 -10.75 14.74
C GLY A 139 12.83 -9.91 13.63
N LEU A 140 12.10 -8.87 14.02
CA LEU A 140 11.43 -7.97 13.10
C LEU A 140 12.24 -6.70 12.88
N LEU A 141 12.10 -6.13 11.70
CA LEU A 141 12.52 -4.79 11.37
C LEU A 141 11.28 -3.92 11.21
N LEU A 142 11.20 -2.87 12.01
CA LEU A 142 10.14 -1.87 11.97
C LEU A 142 10.58 -0.72 11.07
N ARG A 143 9.84 -0.47 10.00
CA ARG A 143 10.00 0.69 9.12
C ARG A 143 8.81 1.62 9.28
N GLN A 144 9.08 2.90 9.46
CA GLN A 144 8.09 3.96 9.68
C GLN A 144 8.27 5.06 8.64
N VAL A 145 7.19 5.41 7.95
CA VAL A 145 7.23 6.36 6.84
C VAL A 145 6.01 7.28 6.82
N PHE A 146 6.18 8.47 6.26
CA PHE A 146 5.07 9.30 5.79
C PHE A 146 5.00 9.26 4.26
N LEU A 147 3.79 9.12 3.73
CA LEU A 147 3.49 9.36 2.32
C LEU A 147 3.07 10.81 2.15
N ARG A 148 3.90 11.58 1.44
CA ARG A 148 3.71 13.02 1.27
C ARG A 148 3.54 13.38 -0.20
N THR A 149 2.68 14.34 -0.51
CA THR A 149 2.64 14.94 -1.86
C THR A 149 3.87 15.82 -2.07
N ARG A 150 4.11 16.25 -3.33
CA ARG A 150 5.15 17.24 -3.66
C ARG A 150 5.06 18.55 -2.86
N ARG A 151 3.87 18.91 -2.37
CA ARG A 151 3.66 20.08 -1.49
C ARG A 151 3.98 19.80 -0.01
N ARG A 152 4.61 18.66 0.30
CA ARG A 152 4.97 18.17 1.65
C ARG A 152 3.78 17.92 2.60
N GLN A 153 2.55 17.94 2.08
CA GLN A 153 1.38 17.52 2.83
C GLN A 153 1.46 16.01 3.10
N ALA A 154 1.49 15.61 4.37
CA ALA A 154 1.36 14.21 4.76
C ALA A 154 -0.08 13.74 4.56
N LEU A 155 -0.23 12.65 3.83
CA LEU A 155 -1.53 12.03 3.56
C LEU A 155 -1.71 10.73 4.33
N VAL A 156 -0.62 9.97 4.50
CA VAL A 156 -0.65 8.68 5.19
C VAL A 156 0.60 8.54 6.03
N TYR A 157 0.42 8.09 7.25
CA TYR A 157 1.49 7.54 8.06
C TYR A 157 1.43 6.02 7.94
N ALA A 158 2.57 5.36 7.72
CA ALA A 158 2.61 3.91 7.60
C ALA A 158 3.75 3.31 8.40
N ARG A 159 3.45 2.17 9.02
CA ARG A 159 4.43 1.31 9.67
C ARG A 159 4.40 -0.06 9.03
N SER A 160 5.56 -0.68 8.91
CA SER A 160 5.65 -2.03 8.38
C SER A 160 6.65 -2.85 9.18
N TRP A 161 6.25 -4.06 9.53
CA TRP A 161 7.08 -5.05 10.20
C TRP A 161 7.52 -6.09 9.19
N TRP A 162 8.83 -6.25 9.06
CA TRP A 162 9.48 -7.16 8.12
C TRP A 162 10.28 -8.19 8.88
N ARG A 163 10.30 -9.43 8.42
CA ARG A 163 11.24 -10.40 8.99
C ARG A 163 12.66 -10.03 8.58
N ALA A 164 13.56 -9.86 9.55
CA ALA A 164 14.91 -9.35 9.31
C ALA A 164 15.75 -10.23 8.37
N ASP A 165 15.44 -11.54 8.31
CA ASP A 165 16.11 -12.51 7.43
C ASP A 165 15.71 -12.39 5.94
N SER A 166 14.59 -11.75 5.64
CA SER A 166 13.99 -11.69 4.30
C SER A 166 13.93 -10.27 3.74
N VAL A 167 14.07 -9.26 4.60
CA VAL A 167 13.86 -7.85 4.25
C VAL A 167 14.74 -7.36 3.10
N ASP A 168 16.02 -7.76 3.06
CA ASP A 168 16.97 -7.34 2.02
C ASP A 168 16.59 -7.85 0.62
N GLY A 169 15.82 -8.93 0.56
CA GLY A 169 15.29 -9.48 -0.69
C GLY A 169 14.19 -8.61 -1.33
N TYR A 170 13.49 -7.79 -0.53
CA TYR A 170 12.29 -7.05 -0.94
C TYR A 170 12.41 -5.53 -0.79
N LEU A 171 13.27 -5.03 0.10
CA LEU A 171 13.55 -3.60 0.28
C LEU A 171 14.99 -3.27 -0.14
N THR A 172 15.25 -3.32 -1.44
CA THR A 172 16.58 -2.99 -1.99
C THR A 172 16.91 -1.49 -1.85
N ASP A 173 15.90 -0.63 -1.96
CA ASP A 173 15.99 0.80 -1.61
C ASP A 173 14.96 1.13 -0.53
N LYS A 174 15.47 1.49 0.65
CA LYS A 174 14.69 1.78 1.87
C LYS A 174 13.88 3.07 1.75
N ALA A 175 14.19 3.93 0.79
CA ALA A 175 13.44 5.15 0.51
C ALA A 175 12.31 4.94 -0.51
N GLN A 176 12.24 3.77 -1.17
CA GLN A 176 11.20 3.51 -2.17
C GLN A 176 9.88 3.03 -1.56
N PRO A 177 8.73 3.30 -2.20
CA PRO A 177 7.49 2.62 -1.88
C PRO A 177 7.67 1.10 -1.97
N ILE A 178 7.04 0.38 -1.04
CA ILE A 178 7.07 -1.09 -0.98
C ILE A 178 6.63 -1.68 -2.33
N TRP A 179 5.58 -1.11 -2.94
CA TRP A 179 5.07 -1.55 -4.24
C TRP A 179 6.07 -1.42 -5.39
N THR A 180 6.93 -0.39 -5.40
CA THR A 180 7.94 -0.22 -6.46
C THR A 180 8.91 -1.39 -6.44
N SER A 181 9.45 -1.71 -5.26
CA SER A 181 10.41 -2.81 -5.09
C SER A 181 9.80 -4.18 -5.46
N LEU A 182 8.53 -4.39 -5.14
CA LEU A 182 7.80 -5.64 -5.44
C LEU A 182 7.41 -5.77 -6.92
N SER A 183 7.03 -4.65 -7.56
CA SER A 183 6.59 -4.64 -8.97
C SER A 183 7.73 -4.86 -9.94
N GLU A 184 8.91 -4.31 -9.65
CA GLU A 184 10.13 -4.52 -10.46
C GLU A 184 10.49 -6.00 -10.54
N ARG A 185 10.27 -6.73 -9.45
CA ARG A 185 10.52 -8.18 -9.34
C ARG A 185 9.34 -9.04 -9.79
N LYS A 186 8.22 -8.40 -10.19
CA LYS A 186 6.94 -9.06 -10.54
C LYS A 186 6.52 -10.10 -9.50
N THR A 187 6.75 -9.79 -8.22
CA THR A 187 6.46 -10.72 -7.13
C THR A 187 4.95 -10.81 -6.97
N GLU A 188 4.40 -12.01 -7.18
CA GLU A 188 3.01 -12.28 -6.85
C GLU A 188 2.86 -12.31 -5.32
N LEU A 189 1.92 -11.51 -4.84
CA LEU A 189 1.62 -11.37 -3.43
C LEU A 189 0.13 -11.47 -3.24
N TYR A 190 -0.27 -12.17 -2.18
CA TYR A 190 -1.63 -12.13 -1.69
C TYR A 190 -1.72 -11.13 -0.54
N ARG A 191 -2.78 -10.33 -0.52
CA ARG A 191 -3.02 -9.30 0.49
C ARG A 191 -4.29 -9.62 1.23
N GLU A 192 -4.24 -9.43 2.54
CA GLU A 192 -5.37 -9.70 3.42
C GLU A 192 -5.50 -8.55 4.40
N ILE A 193 -6.66 -7.89 4.42
CA ILE A 193 -6.98 -6.85 5.39
C ILE A 193 -7.31 -7.53 6.72
N LEU A 194 -6.50 -7.27 7.73
CA LEU A 194 -6.65 -7.88 9.05
C LEU A 194 -7.62 -7.09 9.92
N THR A 195 -7.46 -5.78 9.93
CA THR A 195 -8.21 -4.90 10.85
C THR A 195 -8.34 -3.52 10.25
N VAL A 196 -9.49 -2.90 10.45
CA VAL A 196 -9.72 -1.47 10.27
C VAL A 196 -9.87 -0.86 11.66
N GLU A 197 -9.37 0.34 11.88
CA GLU A 197 -9.42 1.03 13.16
C GLU A 197 -9.72 2.53 12.99
N CYS A 198 -10.29 3.13 14.03
CA CYS A 198 -10.55 4.56 14.14
C CYS A 198 -10.18 5.04 15.54
N GLY A 199 -9.42 6.13 15.63
CA GLY A 199 -8.94 6.65 16.91
C GLY A 199 -8.27 8.01 16.79
N HIS A 200 -7.66 8.45 17.87
CA HIS A 200 -6.96 9.73 17.94
C HIS A 200 -5.45 9.49 18.10
N ASN A 201 -4.65 10.50 17.76
CA ASN A 201 -3.22 10.55 18.07
C ASN A 201 -2.71 11.99 17.91
N GLU A 202 -2.29 12.63 18.99
CA GLU A 202 -1.86 14.05 18.96
C GLU A 202 -0.63 14.31 18.09
N GLU A 203 0.27 13.34 17.93
CA GLU A 203 1.47 13.48 17.09
C GLU A 203 1.10 13.46 15.61
N LEU A 204 0.20 12.55 15.21
CA LEU A 204 -0.36 12.52 13.87
C LEU A 204 -1.19 13.76 13.57
N GLU A 205 -1.89 14.34 14.54
CA GLU A 205 -2.58 15.63 14.35
C GLU A 205 -1.60 16.75 13.96
N ARG A 206 -0.43 16.79 14.61
CA ARG A 206 0.63 17.76 14.28
C ARG A 206 1.25 17.49 12.92
N GLU A 207 1.54 16.23 12.60
CA GLU A 207 2.19 15.83 11.34
C GLU A 207 1.26 15.97 10.12
N PHE A 208 -0.03 15.66 10.28
CA PHE A 208 -1.04 15.86 9.25
C PHE A 208 -1.56 17.30 9.19
N GLY A 209 -1.36 18.08 10.25
CA GLY A 209 -1.87 19.44 10.37
C GLY A 209 -3.41 19.50 10.42
N ARG A 210 -4.06 18.41 10.85
CA ARG A 210 -5.52 18.29 10.95
C ARG A 210 -5.89 17.42 12.15
N PRO A 211 -6.94 17.82 12.91
CA PRO A 211 -7.44 17.01 14.01
C PRO A 211 -8.03 15.71 13.50
N GLY A 212 -8.02 14.69 14.35
CA GLY A 212 -8.70 13.42 14.09
C GLY A 212 -10.24 13.53 14.13
N PRO A 213 -10.95 12.39 14.11
CA PRO A 213 -10.40 11.05 14.25
C PRO A 213 -9.68 10.57 12.97
N PHE A 214 -8.79 9.60 13.15
CA PHE A 214 -8.02 8.98 12.08
C PHE A 214 -8.54 7.59 11.80
N TRP A 215 -8.81 7.31 10.54
CA TRP A 215 -9.03 5.96 10.07
C TRP A 215 -7.71 5.31 9.70
N GLY A 216 -7.56 4.04 10.05
CA GLY A 216 -6.41 3.24 9.74
C GLY A 216 -6.79 1.80 9.43
N ARG A 217 -5.79 1.05 8.97
CA ARG A 217 -5.93 -0.37 8.70
C ARG A 217 -4.62 -1.11 8.88
N TYR A 218 -4.74 -2.37 9.24
CA TYR A 218 -3.68 -3.36 9.20
C TYR A 218 -3.97 -4.35 8.07
N TYR A 219 -2.92 -4.70 7.34
CA TYR A 219 -2.98 -5.79 6.37
C TYR A 219 -1.65 -6.53 6.31
N ILE A 220 -1.70 -7.75 5.82
CA ILE A 220 -0.54 -8.61 5.67
C ILE A 220 -0.30 -8.96 4.20
N PHE A 221 0.97 -9.02 3.82
CA PHE A 221 1.40 -9.63 2.57
C PHE A 221 1.81 -11.07 2.81
N TRP A 222 1.27 -11.95 1.99
CA TRP A 222 1.64 -13.34 1.91
C TRP A 222 2.45 -13.59 0.63
N HIS A 223 3.54 -14.33 0.76
CA HIS A 223 4.32 -14.81 -0.37
C HIS A 223 4.59 -16.30 -0.20
N ALA A 224 4.23 -17.10 -1.21
CA ALA A 224 4.36 -18.56 -1.17
C ALA A 224 3.75 -19.21 0.10
N GLY A 225 2.60 -18.69 0.57
CA GLY A 225 1.90 -19.18 1.76
C GLY A 225 2.57 -18.83 3.09
N GLN A 226 3.57 -17.93 3.09
CA GLN A 226 4.24 -17.45 4.30
C GLN A 226 4.01 -15.94 4.48
N PRO A 227 3.86 -15.47 5.74
CA PRO A 227 3.71 -14.06 6.02
C PRO A 227 5.03 -13.32 5.72
N LEU A 228 4.96 -12.29 4.89
CA LEU A 228 6.10 -11.51 4.42
C LEU A 228 6.27 -10.19 5.17
N THR A 229 5.18 -9.45 5.31
CA THR A 229 5.18 -8.19 6.07
C THR A 229 3.77 -7.84 6.50
N VAL A 230 3.65 -7.27 7.70
CA VAL A 230 2.43 -6.63 8.18
C VAL A 230 2.61 -5.13 8.07
N ILE A 231 1.58 -4.45 7.58
CA ILE A 231 1.61 -3.02 7.33
C ILE A 231 0.40 -2.38 8.01
N GLN A 232 0.67 -1.37 8.83
CA GLN A 232 -0.34 -0.45 9.34
C GLN A 232 -0.29 0.84 8.52
N GLU A 233 -1.44 1.32 8.08
CA GLU A 233 -1.60 2.63 7.45
C GLU A 233 -2.62 3.44 8.25
N VAL A 234 -2.31 4.70 8.52
CA VAL A 234 -3.20 5.68 9.15
C VAL A 234 -3.36 6.86 8.21
N PHE A 235 -4.59 7.19 7.87
CA PHE A 235 -4.92 8.17 6.83
C PHE A 235 -5.25 9.54 7.43
N SER A 236 -4.74 10.59 6.79
CA SER A 236 -5.04 11.97 7.15
C SER A 236 -6.50 12.32 6.83
N PRO A 237 -7.23 13.03 7.72
CA PRO A 237 -8.55 13.59 7.42
C PRO A 237 -8.50 14.66 6.33
N GLY A 238 -7.29 15.11 5.94
CA GLY A 238 -7.09 15.95 4.76
C GLY A 238 -7.49 15.26 3.47
N MET A 239 -7.59 13.92 3.47
CA MET A 239 -8.04 13.16 2.31
C MET A 239 -9.54 13.33 2.01
N ASP A 240 -10.30 13.93 2.92
CA ASP A 240 -11.71 14.26 2.71
C ASP A 240 -11.94 15.15 1.48
N GLU A 241 -10.94 15.95 1.09
CA GLU A 241 -10.94 16.77 -0.12
C GLU A 241 -11.23 15.93 -1.38
N TRP A 242 -10.74 14.68 -1.43
CA TRP A 242 -10.91 13.79 -2.58
C TRP A 242 -11.89 12.65 -2.31
N LEU A 243 -12.02 12.21 -1.06
CA LEU A 243 -12.79 11.03 -0.71
C LEU A 243 -14.20 11.33 -0.21
N GLY A 244 -14.50 12.59 0.12
CA GLY A 244 -15.68 12.97 0.89
C GLY A 244 -15.47 12.80 2.39
N PRO A 245 -16.49 13.03 3.22
CA PRO A 245 -16.33 13.07 4.67
C PRO A 245 -15.91 11.71 5.26
N SER A 246 -14.91 11.74 6.15
CA SER A 246 -14.44 10.62 6.97
C SER A 246 -15.11 10.52 8.34
N SER A 247 -16.06 11.40 8.62
CA SER A 247 -16.92 11.38 9.80
C SER A 247 -18.32 11.84 9.39
N PRO A 248 -19.38 11.31 10.01
CA PRO A 248 -20.72 11.84 9.79
C PRO A 248 -20.75 13.35 10.10
N PRO A 249 -21.52 14.16 9.35
CA PRO A 249 -21.65 15.57 9.65
C PRO A 249 -22.17 15.73 11.08
N VAL A 250 -21.46 16.55 11.88
CA VAL A 250 -21.94 16.95 13.20
C VAL A 250 -23.18 17.80 12.97
N HIS A 251 -24.35 17.25 13.29
CA HIS A 251 -25.63 17.95 13.22
C HIS A 251 -25.87 18.81 14.45
#